data_AF-A0A955TCE9-F1
#
_entry.id   AF-A0A955TCE9-F1
#
_cell.length_a   1.000
_cell.length_b   1.000
_cell.length_c   1.000
_cell.angle_alpha   90.00
_cell.angle_beta   90.00
_cell.angle_gamma   90.00
#
_symmetry.space_group_name_H-M   'P 1'
#
loop_
_entity.id
_entity.type
_entity.pdbx_description
1 polymer ?
#
loop_
_entity_poly.entity_id
_entity_poly.type
_entity_poly.pdbx_seq_one_letter_code
_entity_poly.pdbx_strand_id
1 'polypeptide(L)'
;MFNLIQRYVVYSVLRSLVVIGMVLVAVVFTVVLTSDGDDLYENQATFKQTVLYLMAVIPQKTFIAFPAVCLMGALFGMLGLSRHNELVAMYSTGAGLRWIIRPLFILSILMGVGAFYWNEMVAAPLSLWGERMMNSEIKKKTGVIQEYGLLRGKGNRFIRYQSFDRKARVILDIEVREMQPHGSGTKRLIRADLARWDEQTVNPLTDQKGAWLLDATDPNSENYIIDIKDAWDIVPRPIEEGEVLLIEETPDDFGLIERNPIEMSHAELKRRIDLLESDQAST
;
A
#
# COMPACT_ATOMS: atom_id res chain seq x y z
N MET A 1 -1.14 3.20 41.68
CA MET A 1 0.21 3.69 42.05
C MET A 1 1.19 2.54 41.88
N PHE A 2 2.20 2.68 41.02
CA PHE A 2 3.23 1.67 40.84
C PHE A 2 4.21 1.69 42.02
N ASN A 3 4.47 0.52 42.62
CA ASN A 3 5.51 0.37 43.63
C ASN A 3 6.90 0.55 43.00
N LEU A 4 7.91 0.92 43.79
CA LEU A 4 9.28 1.17 43.33
C LEU A 4 9.85 0.01 42.47
N ILE A 5 9.57 -1.23 42.88
CA ILE A 5 9.95 -2.47 42.17
C ILE A 5 9.32 -2.55 40.78
N GLN A 6 8.04 -2.20 40.65
CA GLN A 6 7.33 -2.27 39.37
C GLN A 6 7.87 -1.26 38.37
N ARG A 7 8.18 -0.05 38.84
CA ARG A 7 8.81 0.99 38.02
C ARG A 7 10.20 0.55 37.55
N TYR A 8 10.96 -0.14 38.40
CA TYR A 8 12.27 -0.66 38.05
C TYR A 8 12.20 -1.75 36.98
N VAL A 9 11.27 -2.71 37.11
CA VAL A 9 11.03 -3.73 36.07
C VAL A 9 10.67 -3.09 34.73
N VAL A 10 9.76 -2.11 34.73
CA VAL A 10 9.38 -1.38 33.51
C VAL A 10 10.58 -0.65 32.91
N TYR A 11 11.38 0.02 33.73
CA TYR A 11 12.57 0.73 33.26
C TYR A 11 13.61 -0.21 32.65
N SER A 12 13.81 -1.39 33.24
CA SER A 12 14.71 -2.41 32.69
C SER A 12 14.25 -2.87 31.30
N VAL A 13 12.97 -3.25 31.16
CA VAL A 13 12.39 -3.67 29.88
C VAL A 13 12.39 -2.53 28.86
N LEU A 14 12.03 -1.30 29.26
CA LEU A 14 12.02 -0.14 28.38
C LEU A 14 13.42 0.22 27.88
N ARG A 15 14.44 0.11 28.74
CA ARG A 15 15.84 0.30 28.32
C ARG A 15 16.25 -0.72 27.28
N SER A 16 15.93 -2.01 27.49
CA SER A 16 16.20 -3.06 26.51
C SER A 16 15.45 -2.82 25.20
N LEU A 17 14.18 -2.40 25.26
CA LEU A 17 13.38 -2.05 24.09
C LEU A 17 14.01 -0.91 23.28
N VAL A 18 14.49 0.14 23.93
CA VAL A 18 15.15 1.27 23.25
C VAL A 18 16.44 0.83 22.57
N VAL A 19 17.27 0.02 23.24
CA VAL A 19 18.51 -0.50 22.64
C VAL A 19 18.22 -1.36 21.41
N ILE A 20 17.28 -2.30 21.51
CA ILE A 20 16.92 -3.19 20.39
C ILE A 20 16.21 -2.40 19.28
N GLY A 21 15.39 -1.41 19.63
CA GLY A 21 14.77 -0.49 18.68
C GLY A 21 15.81 0.30 17.88
N MET A 22 16.87 0.81 18.52
CA MET A 22 17.96 1.48 17.83
C MET A 22 18.69 0.53 16.85
N VAL A 23 18.95 -0.71 17.26
CA VAL A 23 19.54 -1.72 16.38
C VAL A 23 18.62 -2.01 15.20
N LEU A 24 17.31 -2.17 15.43
CA LEU A 24 16.34 -2.37 14.37
C LEU A 24 16.36 -1.21 13.37
N VAL A 25 16.32 0.03 13.85
CA VAL A 25 16.35 1.22 12.97
C VAL A 25 17.62 1.24 12.12
N ALA A 26 18.78 0.87 12.68
CA ALA A 26 20.02 0.77 11.92
C ALA A 26 19.97 -0.33 10.84
N VAL A 27 19.36 -1.48 11.15
CA VAL A 27 19.16 -2.57 10.19
C VAL A 27 18.20 -2.12 9.08
N VAL A 28 17.04 -1.55 9.45
CA VAL A 28 16.05 -1.03 8.50
C VAL A 28 16.66 0.04 7.61
N PHE A 29 17.46 0.95 8.16
CA PHE A 29 18.18 1.97 7.40
C PHE A 29 19.08 1.35 6.34
N THR A 30 19.87 0.34 6.71
CA THR A 30 20.74 -0.38 5.76
C THR A 30 19.91 -1.07 4.68
N VAL A 31 18.83 -1.76 5.06
CA VAL A 31 17.95 -2.47 4.12
C VAL A 31 17.33 -1.50 3.11
N VAL A 32 16.78 -0.38 3.57
CA VAL A 32 16.15 0.63 2.69
C VAL A 32 17.18 1.28 1.78
N LEU A 33 18.37 1.58 2.29
CA LEU A 33 19.47 2.09 1.47
C LEU A 33 19.88 1.10 0.37
N THR A 34 19.87 -0.21 0.65
CA THR A 34 20.20 -1.21 -0.37
C THR A 34 19.05 -1.47 -1.33
N SER A 35 17.79 -1.47 -0.86
CA SER A 35 16.64 -1.74 -1.72
C SER A 35 16.33 -0.59 -2.68
N ASP A 36 16.39 0.64 -2.18
CA ASP A 36 15.97 1.82 -2.93
C ASP A 36 17.18 2.64 -3.41
N GLY A 37 18.39 2.25 -3.01
CA GLY A 37 19.64 2.94 -3.34
C GLY A 37 19.93 2.97 -4.84
N ASP A 38 19.68 1.86 -5.54
CA ASP A 38 19.88 1.76 -6.98
C ASP A 38 18.94 2.73 -7.72
N ASP A 39 17.65 2.73 -7.36
CA ASP A 39 16.65 3.66 -7.87
C ASP A 39 17.05 5.14 -7.64
N LEU A 40 17.54 5.46 -6.44
CA LEU A 40 17.99 6.81 -6.09
C LEU A 40 19.23 7.23 -6.90
N TYR A 41 20.14 6.29 -7.16
CA TYR A 41 21.37 6.53 -7.90
C TYR A 41 21.12 6.69 -9.40
N GLU A 42 20.34 5.78 -9.99
CA GLU A 42 19.98 5.81 -11.42
C GLU A 42 19.25 7.10 -11.81
N ASN A 43 18.36 7.57 -10.94
CA ASN A 43 17.57 8.77 -11.18
C ASN A 43 18.28 10.07 -10.78
N GLN A 44 19.57 10.01 -10.43
CA GLN A 44 20.40 11.16 -10.03
C GLN A 44 19.74 11.99 -8.91
N ALA A 45 19.21 11.33 -7.88
CA ALA A 45 18.59 12.00 -6.75
C ALA A 45 19.60 12.93 -6.04
N THR A 46 19.16 14.14 -5.71
CA THR A 46 20.01 15.05 -4.92
C THR A 46 20.16 14.51 -3.50
N PHE A 47 21.31 14.71 -2.85
CA PHE A 47 21.55 14.28 -1.45
C PHE A 47 20.41 14.68 -0.49
N LYS A 48 19.88 15.91 -0.66
CA LYS A 48 18.72 16.39 0.10
C LYS A 48 17.48 15.52 -0.10
N GLN A 49 17.18 15.12 -1.35
CA GLN A 49 16.03 14.26 -1.66
C GLN A 49 16.22 12.86 -1.07
N THR A 50 17.43 12.29 -1.16
CA THR A 50 17.73 10.99 -0.54
C THR A 50 17.50 10.99 0.96
N VAL A 51 18.05 11.97 1.69
CA VAL A 51 17.88 12.06 3.15
C VAL A 51 16.41 12.23 3.52
N LEU A 52 15.70 13.05 2.76
CA LEU A 52 14.29 13.35 2.99
C LEU A 52 13.39 12.13 2.72
N TYR A 53 13.69 11.37 1.67
CA TYR A 53 13.04 10.09 1.36
C TYR A 53 13.25 9.07 2.48
N LEU A 54 14.50 8.88 2.92
CA LEU A 54 14.83 7.93 3.98
C LEU A 54 14.10 8.26 5.28
N MET A 55 14.08 9.54 5.68
CA MET A 55 13.33 9.98 6.87
C MET A 55 11.82 9.73 6.75
N ALA A 56 11.27 9.77 5.54
CA ALA A 56 9.87 9.52 5.28
C ALA A 56 9.50 8.03 5.36
N VAL A 57 10.36 7.13 4.85
CA VAL A 57 10.03 5.70 4.72
C VAL A 57 10.41 4.89 5.98
N ILE A 58 11.49 5.27 6.67
CA ILE A 58 12.00 4.53 7.85
C ILE A 58 10.94 4.34 8.96
N PRO A 59 10.12 5.34 9.32
CA PRO A 59 9.12 5.18 10.37
C PRO A 59 8.13 4.05 10.08
N GLN A 60 7.69 3.91 8.83
CA GLN A 60 6.76 2.86 8.41
C GLN A 60 7.41 1.48 8.43
N LYS A 61 8.62 1.36 7.88
CA LYS A 61 9.35 0.08 7.89
C LYS A 61 9.67 -0.38 9.31
N THR A 62 9.97 0.56 10.21
CA THR A 62 10.19 0.28 11.64
C THR A 62 8.90 -0.16 12.34
N PHE A 63 7.76 0.46 11.99
CA PHE A 63 6.45 0.07 12.54
C PHE A 63 6.10 -1.38 12.20
N ILE A 64 6.36 -1.83 10.96
CA ILE A 64 6.11 -3.22 10.55
C ILE A 64 6.92 -4.22 11.40
N ALA A 65 8.16 -3.87 11.75
CA ALA A 65 9.04 -4.72 12.57
C ALA A 65 8.92 -4.47 14.09
N PHE A 66 8.09 -3.52 14.52
CA PHE A 66 7.90 -3.15 15.93
C PHE A 66 7.48 -4.31 16.86
N PRO A 67 6.61 -5.25 16.44
CA PRO A 67 6.24 -6.40 17.29
C PRO A 67 7.45 -7.28 17.65
N ALA A 68 8.39 -7.46 16.73
CA ALA A 68 9.62 -8.22 16.98
C ALA A 68 10.52 -7.52 18.01
N VAL A 69 10.62 -6.19 17.95
CA VAL A 69 11.34 -5.40 18.96
C VAL A 69 10.67 -5.51 20.32
N CYS A 70 9.33 -5.46 20.38
CA CYS A 70 8.59 -5.62 21.63
C CYS A 70 8.90 -6.96 22.31
N LEU A 71 8.88 -8.05 21.52
CA LEU A 71 9.21 -9.39 22.00
C LEU A 71 10.64 -9.46 22.52
N MET A 72 11.61 -9.02 21.70
CA MET A 72 13.03 -9.07 22.07
C MET A 72 13.33 -8.18 23.28
N GLY A 73 12.77 -6.97 23.34
CA GLY A 73 12.99 -6.06 24.47
C GLY A 73 12.43 -6.59 25.78
N ALA A 74 11.24 -7.20 25.75
CA ALA A 74 10.70 -7.91 26.91
C ALA A 74 11.61 -9.06 27.33
N LEU A 75 12.06 -9.89 26.37
CA LEU A 75 12.94 -11.03 26.62
C LEU A 75 14.28 -10.59 27.23
N PHE A 76 14.99 -9.66 26.60
CA PHE A 76 16.30 -9.19 27.06
C PHE A 76 16.22 -8.39 28.37
N GLY A 77 15.15 -7.62 28.58
CA GLY A 77 14.91 -6.94 29.85
C GLY A 77 14.71 -7.92 30.99
N MET A 78 13.87 -8.94 30.78
CA MET A 78 13.66 -10.03 31.75
C MET A 78 14.94 -10.85 31.98
N LEU A 79 15.68 -11.16 30.92
CA LEU A 79 16.95 -11.88 30.99
C LEU A 79 17.99 -11.10 31.81
N GLY A 80 18.02 -9.77 31.67
CA GLY A 80 18.87 -8.89 32.46
C GLY A 80 18.57 -8.99 33.96
N LEU A 81 17.29 -8.91 34.34
CA LEU A 81 16.85 -9.08 35.73
C LEU A 81 17.17 -10.49 36.26
N SER A 82 17.03 -11.52 35.42
CA SER A 82 17.34 -12.90 35.78
C SER A 82 18.82 -13.12 36.02
N ARG A 83 19.70 -12.57 35.16
CA ARG A 83 21.15 -12.80 35.22
C ARG A 83 21.80 -12.23 36.48
N HIS A 84 21.24 -11.14 37.02
CA HIS A 84 21.71 -10.53 38.27
C HIS A 84 20.98 -11.07 39.51
N ASN A 85 20.22 -12.17 39.37
CA ASN A 85 19.39 -12.77 40.43
C ASN A 85 18.37 -11.80 41.05
N GLU A 86 18.03 -10.70 40.37
CA GLU A 86 17.06 -9.72 40.86
C GLU A 86 15.65 -10.29 40.86
N LEU A 87 15.30 -11.13 39.88
CA LEU A 87 14.03 -11.86 39.87
C LEU A 87 13.91 -12.80 41.08
N VAL A 88 14.98 -13.53 41.40
CA VAL A 88 15.02 -14.45 42.55
C VAL A 88 14.89 -13.69 43.87
N ALA A 89 15.57 -12.53 43.99
CA ALA A 89 15.44 -11.65 45.13
C ALA A 89 14.02 -11.07 45.27
N MET A 90 13.36 -10.71 44.17
CA MET A 90 11.96 -10.28 44.22
C MET A 90 11.05 -11.43 44.69
N TYR A 91 11.22 -12.64 44.16
CA TYR A 91 10.42 -13.80 44.59
C TYR A 91 10.63 -14.18 46.06
N SER A 92 11.85 -14.05 46.59
CA SER A 92 12.13 -14.38 48.00
C SER A 92 11.49 -13.41 49.00
N THR A 93 11.13 -12.19 48.58
CA THR A 93 10.37 -11.23 49.40
C THR A 93 8.87 -11.54 49.48
N GLY A 94 8.40 -12.62 48.85
CA GLY A 94 6.97 -12.97 48.77
C GLY A 94 6.21 -12.24 47.66
N ALA A 95 6.91 -11.47 46.81
CA ALA A 95 6.30 -10.87 45.63
C ALA A 95 5.95 -11.98 44.61
N GLY A 96 4.67 -12.33 44.49
CA GLY A 96 4.21 -13.30 43.51
C GLY A 96 4.36 -12.80 42.06
N LEU A 97 4.39 -13.72 41.09
CA LEU A 97 4.54 -13.45 39.65
C LEU A 97 3.63 -12.33 39.10
N ARG A 98 2.43 -12.19 39.67
CA ARG A 98 1.45 -11.15 39.29
C ARG A 98 1.98 -9.72 39.45
N TRP A 99 2.96 -9.50 40.32
CA TRP A 99 3.57 -8.19 40.55
C TRP A 99 4.45 -7.73 39.38
N ILE A 100 5.05 -8.67 38.66
CA ILE A 100 5.91 -8.44 37.48
C ILE A 100 5.03 -8.39 36.22
N ILE A 101 4.05 -9.28 36.10
CA ILE A 101 3.18 -9.33 34.92
C ILE A 101 2.30 -8.08 34.80
N ARG A 102 1.70 -7.59 35.90
CA ARG A 102 0.80 -6.42 35.86
C ARG A 102 1.43 -5.17 35.21
N PRO A 103 2.62 -4.68 35.63
CA PRO A 103 3.24 -3.51 35.00
C PRO A 103 3.61 -3.75 33.55
N LEU A 104 4.08 -4.95 33.19
CA LEU A 104 4.42 -5.29 31.80
C LEU A 104 3.19 -5.37 30.91
N PHE A 105 2.07 -5.86 31.42
CA PHE A 105 0.80 -5.91 30.71
C PHE A 105 0.22 -4.51 30.48
N ILE A 106 0.31 -3.63 31.47
CA ILE A 106 -0.09 -2.22 31.30
C ILE A 106 0.85 -1.55 30.27
N LEU A 107 2.15 -1.80 30.35
CA LEU A 107 3.12 -1.29 29.39
C LEU A 107 2.81 -1.78 27.96
N SER A 108 2.46 -3.06 27.76
CA SER A 108 2.14 -3.60 26.44
C SER A 108 0.88 -2.97 25.84
N ILE A 109 -0.15 -2.71 26.66
CA ILE A 109 -1.35 -1.99 26.21
C ILE A 109 -0.97 -0.56 25.79
N LEU A 110 -0.20 0.15 26.61
CA LEU A 110 0.24 1.50 26.30
C LEU A 110 1.09 1.56 25.03
N MET A 111 1.98 0.59 24.82
CA MET A 111 2.78 0.49 23.60
C MET A 111 1.92 0.15 22.39
N GLY A 112 0.92 -0.74 22.51
CA GLY A 112 0.00 -1.06 21.42
C GLY A 112 -0.84 0.14 20.99
N VAL A 113 -1.42 0.87 21.95
CA VAL A 113 -2.15 2.12 21.69
C VAL A 113 -1.22 3.17 21.08
N GLY A 114 -0.02 3.36 21.65
CA GLY A 114 0.97 4.29 21.12
C GLY A 114 1.40 3.95 19.69
N ALA A 115 1.61 2.68 19.38
CA ALA A 115 1.97 2.21 18.05
C ALA A 115 0.83 2.44 17.03
N PHE A 116 -0.42 2.23 17.44
CA PHE A 116 -1.59 2.54 16.60
C PHE A 116 -1.63 4.02 16.20
N TYR A 117 -1.53 4.93 17.18
CA TYR A 117 -1.51 6.37 16.90
C TYR A 117 -0.25 6.80 16.12
N TRP A 118 0.89 6.18 16.37
CA TRP A 118 2.12 6.42 15.62
C TRP A 118 1.96 6.08 14.14
N ASN A 119 1.36 4.93 13.81
CA ASN A 119 1.08 4.56 12.43
C ASN A 119 0.12 5.55 11.76
N GLU A 120 -1.02 5.79 12.40
CA GLU A 120 -2.08 6.62 11.84
C GLU A 120 -1.64 8.07 11.58
N MET A 121 -0.89 8.67 12.51
CA MET A 121 -0.56 10.10 12.45
C MET A 121 0.81 10.37 11.83
N VAL A 122 1.76 9.45 11.94
CA VAL A 122 3.15 9.68 11.55
C VAL A 122 3.55 8.72 10.44
N ALA A 123 3.57 7.42 10.70
CA ALA A 123 4.27 6.48 9.84
C ALA A 123 3.64 6.34 8.45
N ALA A 124 2.34 6.09 8.35
CA ALA A 124 1.66 5.94 7.07
C ALA A 124 1.58 7.24 6.24
N PRO A 125 1.28 8.42 6.84
CA PRO A 125 1.33 9.69 6.10
C PRO A 125 2.72 10.04 5.57
N LEU A 126 3.77 9.79 6.35
CA LEU A 126 5.15 10.05 5.91
C LEU A 126 5.56 9.11 4.78
N SER A 127 5.24 7.81 4.87
CA SER A 127 5.56 6.87 3.79
C SER A 127 4.83 7.22 2.50
N LEU A 128 3.56 7.62 2.58
CA LEU A 128 2.79 8.08 1.43
C LEU A 128 3.45 9.30 0.77
N TRP A 129 3.92 10.24 1.58
CA TRP A 129 4.62 11.41 1.07
C TRP A 129 5.98 11.05 0.45
N GLY A 130 6.75 10.15 1.07
CA GLY A 130 8.01 9.66 0.53
C GLY A 130 7.85 8.94 -0.81
N GLU A 131 6.82 8.10 -0.94
CA GLU A 131 6.45 7.40 -2.17
C GLU A 131 6.05 8.38 -3.29
N ARG A 132 5.26 9.41 -2.96
CA ARG A 132 4.92 10.49 -3.90
C ARG A 132 6.15 11.27 -4.35
N MET A 133 7.07 11.60 -3.43
CA MET A 133 8.30 12.31 -3.76
C MET A 133 9.22 11.47 -4.65
N MET A 134 9.39 10.18 -4.33
CA MET A 134 10.14 9.23 -5.14
C MET A 134 9.58 9.17 -6.57
N ASN A 135 8.27 9.00 -6.71
CA ASN A 135 7.64 8.88 -8.02
C ASN A 135 7.65 10.21 -8.80
N SER A 136 7.32 11.35 -8.17
CA SER A 136 7.17 12.63 -8.88
C SER A 136 8.47 13.40 -9.09
N GLU A 137 9.37 13.44 -8.11
CA GLU A 137 10.57 14.28 -8.16
C GLU A 137 11.83 13.53 -8.57
N ILE A 138 11.97 12.28 -8.09
CA ILE A 138 13.20 11.49 -8.28
C ILE A 138 13.09 10.70 -9.59
N LYS A 139 12.15 9.76 -9.67
CA LYS A 139 11.87 9.00 -10.90
C LYS A 139 11.29 9.89 -12.02
N LYS A 140 10.97 11.16 -11.71
CA LYS A 140 10.38 12.14 -12.62
C LYS A 140 9.20 11.55 -13.41
N LYS A 141 8.39 10.69 -12.78
CA LYS A 141 7.13 10.15 -13.32
C LYS A 141 6.06 11.25 -13.40
N THR A 142 6.39 12.35 -14.05
CA THR A 142 5.53 13.52 -14.31
C THR A 142 4.92 13.49 -15.71
N GLY A 143 5.08 12.35 -16.40
CA GLY A 143 4.39 11.86 -17.61
C GLY A 143 4.25 10.33 -17.51
N VAL A 144 3.71 9.67 -18.55
CA VAL A 144 3.52 8.20 -18.70
C VAL A 144 3.86 7.38 -17.44
N ILE A 145 2.88 7.19 -16.56
CA ILE A 145 3.06 6.41 -15.32
C ILE A 145 3.16 4.94 -15.72
N GLN A 146 4.36 4.40 -15.97
CA GLN A 146 4.55 2.97 -16.17
C GLN A 146 4.41 2.26 -14.81
N GLU A 147 3.17 1.97 -14.45
CA GLU A 147 2.79 1.28 -13.23
C GLU A 147 1.63 0.37 -13.63
N TYR A 148 1.86 -0.93 -13.58
CA TYR A 148 0.82 -1.91 -13.78
C TYR A 148 -0.28 -1.64 -12.74
N GLY A 149 -1.37 -1.02 -13.19
CA GLY A 149 -2.52 -0.74 -12.36
C GLY A 149 -3.57 -1.80 -12.59
N LEU A 150 -4.09 -2.38 -11.52
CA LEU A 150 -5.32 -3.14 -11.56
C LEU A 150 -6.42 -2.34 -10.89
N LEU A 151 -7.31 -1.79 -11.70
CA LEU A 151 -8.51 -1.13 -11.20
C LEU A 151 -9.69 -2.10 -11.28
N ARG A 152 -10.34 -2.35 -10.14
CA ARG A 152 -11.65 -2.98 -10.15
C ARG A 152 -12.66 -1.90 -10.50
N GLY A 153 -13.24 -2.01 -11.70
CA GLY A 153 -14.25 -1.08 -12.18
C GLY A 153 -15.66 -1.48 -11.77
N LYS A 154 -16.59 -0.55 -11.93
CA LYS A 154 -18.01 -0.70 -11.55
C LYS A 154 -18.70 -1.78 -12.38
N GLY A 155 -19.62 -2.56 -11.82
CA GLY A 155 -20.32 -3.61 -12.59
C GLY A 155 -19.46 -4.85 -12.89
N ASN A 156 -18.62 -5.26 -11.93
CA ASN A 156 -17.81 -6.48 -11.97
C ASN A 156 -16.80 -6.55 -13.14
N ARG A 157 -16.16 -5.43 -13.46
CA ARG A 157 -15.09 -5.37 -14.47
C ARG A 157 -13.71 -5.21 -13.81
N PHE A 158 -12.69 -5.81 -14.42
CA PHE A 158 -11.29 -5.62 -14.05
C PHE A 158 -10.60 -4.88 -15.19
N ILE A 159 -10.03 -3.72 -14.87
CA ILE A 159 -9.31 -2.87 -15.81
C ILE A 159 -7.85 -2.95 -15.44
N ARG A 160 -7.07 -3.63 -16.27
CA ARG A 160 -5.61 -3.66 -16.17
C ARG A 160 -5.06 -2.62 -17.13
N TYR A 161 -4.06 -1.85 -16.72
CA TYR A 161 -3.35 -0.94 -17.60
C TYR A 161 -1.86 -0.95 -17.33
N GLN A 162 -1.03 -0.85 -18.36
CA GLN A 162 0.43 -0.78 -18.19
C GLN A 162 0.88 0.61 -17.78
N SER A 163 0.25 1.65 -18.34
CA SER A 163 0.57 3.01 -17.94
C SER A 163 -0.54 4.02 -18.13
N PHE A 164 -0.48 5.10 -17.36
CA PHE A 164 -1.44 6.20 -17.46
C PHE A 164 -0.73 7.56 -17.44
N ASP A 165 -0.93 8.38 -18.48
CA ASP A 165 -0.48 9.76 -18.50
C ASP A 165 -1.62 10.69 -18.03
N ARG A 166 -1.48 11.23 -16.82
CA ARG A 166 -2.47 12.14 -16.22
C ARG A 166 -2.59 13.48 -16.94
N LYS A 167 -1.52 13.97 -17.59
CA LYS A 167 -1.54 15.27 -18.31
C LYS A 167 -2.17 15.11 -19.68
N ALA A 168 -1.76 14.08 -20.42
CA ALA A 168 -2.31 13.78 -21.73
C ALA A 168 -3.70 13.13 -21.66
N ARG A 169 -4.06 12.56 -20.49
CA ARG A 169 -5.24 11.72 -20.26
C ARG A 169 -5.30 10.56 -21.24
N VAL A 170 -4.19 9.84 -21.30
CA VAL A 170 -3.98 8.69 -22.17
C VAL A 170 -3.60 7.48 -21.32
N ILE A 171 -4.23 6.34 -21.55
CA ILE A 171 -3.88 5.05 -20.98
C ILE A 171 -3.15 4.25 -22.06
N LEU A 172 -2.05 3.58 -21.72
CA LEU A 172 -1.35 2.65 -22.60
C LEU A 172 -1.52 1.20 -22.12
N ASP A 173 -1.68 0.28 -23.08
CA ASP A 173 -1.96 -1.16 -22.91
C ASP A 173 -3.05 -1.39 -21.87
N ILE A 174 -4.29 -1.03 -22.22
CA ILE A 174 -5.48 -1.24 -21.41
C ILE A 174 -6.14 -2.58 -21.76
N GLU A 175 -6.43 -3.35 -20.74
CA GLU A 175 -7.20 -4.59 -20.82
C GLU A 175 -8.41 -4.49 -19.88
N VAL A 176 -9.62 -4.50 -20.45
CA VAL A 176 -10.88 -4.50 -19.70
C VAL A 176 -11.52 -5.86 -19.77
N ARG A 177 -11.69 -6.50 -18.61
CA ARG A 177 -12.31 -7.81 -18.44
C ARG A 177 -13.61 -7.66 -17.68
N GLU A 178 -14.73 -7.74 -18.37
CA GLU A 178 -16.04 -7.83 -17.75
C GLU A 178 -16.27 -9.27 -17.31
N MET A 179 -16.49 -9.49 -16.02
CA MET A 179 -16.83 -10.81 -15.51
C MET A 179 -18.33 -11.06 -15.61
N GLN A 180 -18.71 -12.31 -15.85
CA GLN A 180 -20.10 -12.73 -15.69
C GLN A 180 -20.55 -12.49 -14.24
N PRO A 181 -21.86 -12.32 -13.98
CA PRO A 181 -22.35 -12.32 -12.60
C PRO A 181 -21.88 -13.63 -11.92
N HIS A 182 -21.87 -13.71 -10.59
CA HIS A 182 -21.49 -14.91 -9.82
C HIS A 182 -20.06 -15.48 -10.04
N GLY A 183 -19.19 -14.85 -10.83
CA GLY A 183 -17.78 -15.26 -11.00
C GLY A 183 -17.57 -16.48 -11.91
N SER A 184 -18.55 -16.85 -12.73
CA SER A 184 -18.51 -18.03 -13.61
C SER A 184 -17.57 -17.92 -14.81
N GLY A 185 -16.97 -16.75 -15.06
CA GLY A 185 -16.03 -16.54 -16.14
C GLY A 185 -15.96 -15.10 -16.63
N THR A 186 -15.23 -14.88 -17.72
CA THR A 186 -15.21 -13.59 -18.44
C THR A 186 -16.40 -13.55 -19.42
N LYS A 187 -17.14 -12.45 -19.43
CA LYS A 187 -18.22 -12.16 -20.39
C LYS A 187 -17.65 -11.43 -21.62
N ARG A 188 -16.78 -10.45 -21.39
CA ARG A 188 -16.18 -9.64 -22.44
C ARG A 188 -14.74 -9.31 -22.06
N LEU A 189 -13.84 -9.40 -23.03
CA LEU A 189 -12.43 -9.00 -22.91
C LEU A 189 -12.12 -7.97 -24.00
N ILE A 190 -11.62 -6.82 -23.60
CA ILE A 190 -11.19 -5.73 -24.49
C ILE A 190 -9.71 -5.53 -24.23
N ARG A 191 -8.89 -5.49 -25.27
CA ARG A 191 -7.48 -5.11 -25.17
C ARG A 191 -7.18 -4.04 -26.21
N ALA A 192 -6.59 -2.94 -25.77
CA ALA A 192 -6.16 -1.85 -26.64
C ALA A 192 -4.80 -1.29 -26.20
N ASP A 193 -3.92 -1.02 -27.16
CA ASP A 193 -2.60 -0.43 -26.87
C ASP A 193 -2.70 1.02 -26.37
N LEU A 194 -3.73 1.77 -26.77
CA LEU A 194 -3.90 3.14 -26.36
C LEU A 194 -5.39 3.51 -26.24
N ALA A 195 -5.72 4.21 -25.15
CA ALA A 195 -7.03 4.81 -24.94
C ALA A 195 -6.89 6.26 -24.51
N ARG A 196 -7.58 7.17 -25.19
CA ARG A 196 -7.52 8.61 -24.93
C ARG A 196 -8.85 9.13 -24.41
N TRP A 197 -8.81 9.96 -23.37
CA TRP A 197 -10.01 10.63 -22.88
C TRP A 197 -10.39 11.79 -23.79
N ASP A 198 -11.65 11.81 -24.24
CA ASP A 198 -12.27 12.95 -24.89
C ASP A 198 -13.42 13.47 -24.02
N GLU A 199 -13.41 14.77 -23.69
CA GLU A 199 -14.44 15.42 -22.87
C GLU A 199 -15.73 15.73 -23.66
N GLN A 200 -15.65 15.77 -24.99
CA GLN A 200 -16.78 16.17 -25.85
C GLN A 200 -17.73 15.00 -26.14
N THR A 201 -17.19 13.78 -26.19
CA THR A 201 -17.97 12.57 -26.40
C THR A 201 -18.79 12.21 -25.15
N VAL A 202 -20.08 11.95 -25.33
CA VAL A 202 -20.97 11.49 -24.25
C VAL A 202 -20.85 9.98 -24.12
N ASN A 203 -20.66 9.49 -22.89
CA ASN A 203 -20.58 8.07 -22.62
C ASN A 203 -21.94 7.39 -22.81
N PRO A 204 -22.08 6.40 -23.71
CA PRO A 204 -23.37 5.76 -23.97
C PRO A 204 -23.92 4.96 -22.78
N LEU A 205 -23.07 4.53 -21.84
CA LEU A 205 -23.49 3.72 -20.69
C LEU A 205 -24.08 4.55 -19.54
N THR A 206 -23.49 5.71 -19.27
CA THR A 206 -23.76 6.50 -18.06
C THR A 206 -24.30 7.89 -18.32
N ASP A 207 -24.44 8.28 -19.60
CA ASP A 207 -24.84 9.62 -20.04
C ASP A 207 -23.93 10.74 -19.47
N GLN A 208 -22.73 10.37 -19.02
CA GLN A 208 -21.76 11.30 -18.47
C GLN A 208 -21.02 12.02 -19.60
N LYS A 209 -20.62 13.27 -19.33
CA LYS A 209 -19.77 14.03 -20.24
C LYS A 209 -18.34 13.49 -20.17
N GLY A 210 -17.87 12.99 -21.30
CA GLY A 210 -16.54 12.45 -21.48
C GLY A 210 -16.52 10.93 -21.60
N ALA A 211 -15.71 10.42 -22.52
CA ALA A 211 -15.53 9.00 -22.76
C ALA A 211 -14.10 8.68 -23.19
N TRP A 212 -13.70 7.43 -23.00
CA TRP A 212 -12.45 6.89 -23.49
C TRP A 212 -12.61 6.45 -24.94
N LEU A 213 -11.76 6.94 -25.82
CA LEU A 213 -11.68 6.54 -27.23
C LEU A 213 -10.49 5.61 -27.41
N LEU A 214 -10.74 4.43 -27.97
CA LEU A 214 -9.70 3.46 -28.28
C LEU A 214 -8.99 3.87 -29.57
N ASP A 215 -7.67 3.80 -29.54
CA ASP A 215 -6.82 4.02 -30.70
C ASP A 215 -6.37 2.67 -31.25
N ALA A 216 -6.69 2.45 -32.53
CA ALA A 216 -6.39 1.28 -33.32
C ALA A 216 -5.53 1.62 -34.55
N THR A 217 -4.74 2.70 -34.47
CA THR A 217 -3.95 3.23 -35.59
C THR A 217 -2.87 2.25 -36.07
N ASP A 218 -2.34 1.37 -35.20
CA ASP A 218 -1.33 0.37 -35.59
C ASP A 218 -1.97 -0.93 -36.10
N PRO A 219 -1.86 -1.27 -37.40
CA PRO A 219 -2.43 -2.50 -37.96
C PRO A 219 -1.74 -3.78 -37.46
N ASN A 220 -0.55 -3.67 -36.87
CA ASN A 220 0.19 -4.81 -36.31
C ASN A 220 -0.11 -5.01 -34.81
N SER A 221 -0.87 -4.11 -34.20
CA SER A 221 -1.25 -4.21 -32.79
C SER A 221 -2.35 -5.25 -32.58
N GLU A 222 -2.24 -6.02 -31.50
CA GLU A 222 -3.24 -7.01 -31.08
C GLU A 222 -4.42 -6.35 -30.35
N ASN A 223 -5.02 -5.34 -30.98
CA ASN A 223 -6.19 -4.65 -30.49
C ASN A 223 -7.46 -5.45 -30.82
N TYR A 224 -8.14 -5.96 -29.78
CA TYR A 224 -9.31 -6.81 -29.98
C TYR A 224 -10.38 -6.64 -28.91
N ILE A 225 -11.60 -6.97 -29.31
CA ILE A 225 -12.76 -7.16 -28.44
C ILE A 225 -13.24 -8.60 -28.62
N ILE A 226 -13.34 -9.32 -27.52
CA ILE A 226 -13.87 -10.68 -27.47
C ILE A 226 -15.15 -10.65 -26.64
N ASP A 227 -16.25 -11.00 -27.29
CA ASP A 227 -17.56 -11.23 -26.67
C ASP A 227 -17.75 -12.73 -26.41
N ILE A 228 -17.63 -13.15 -25.15
CA ILE A 228 -17.78 -14.55 -24.74
C ILE A 228 -19.25 -14.79 -24.40
N LYS A 229 -20.03 -15.14 -25.44
CA LYS A 229 -21.45 -15.52 -25.28
C LYS A 229 -21.63 -17.01 -25.00
N ASP A 230 -20.87 -17.86 -25.71
CA ASP A 230 -20.88 -19.32 -25.57
C ASP A 230 -19.43 -19.86 -25.51
N ALA A 231 -19.19 -20.90 -24.70
CA ALA A 231 -17.85 -21.40 -24.38
C ALA A 231 -17.05 -21.97 -25.57
N TRP A 232 -17.64 -22.06 -26.76
CA TRP A 232 -17.07 -22.74 -27.93
C TRP A 232 -16.87 -21.85 -29.17
N ASP A 233 -17.41 -20.62 -29.18
CA ASP A 233 -17.27 -19.70 -30.32
C ASP A 233 -16.71 -18.35 -29.86
N ILE A 234 -15.38 -18.29 -29.75
CA ILE A 234 -14.64 -17.11 -29.32
C ILE A 234 -13.99 -16.49 -30.56
N VAL A 235 -14.68 -15.53 -31.17
CA VAL A 235 -14.16 -14.79 -32.33
C VAL A 235 -13.72 -13.40 -31.87
N PRO A 236 -12.41 -13.09 -31.87
CA PRO A 236 -11.94 -11.74 -31.62
C PRO A 236 -12.37 -10.83 -32.78
N ARG A 237 -12.97 -9.69 -32.43
CA ARG A 237 -13.25 -8.62 -33.38
C ARG A 237 -12.16 -7.54 -33.25
N PRO A 238 -11.60 -7.03 -34.35
CA PRO A 238 -10.69 -5.87 -34.29
C PRO A 238 -11.43 -4.62 -33.81
N ILE A 239 -10.70 -3.73 -33.14
CA ILE A 239 -11.21 -2.44 -32.66
C ILE A 239 -11.24 -1.44 -33.82
N GLU A 240 -12.28 -0.61 -33.90
CA GLU A 240 -12.33 0.50 -34.85
C GLU A 240 -11.64 1.76 -34.28
N GLU A 241 -11.01 2.54 -35.15
CA GLU A 241 -10.34 3.78 -34.73
C GLU A 241 -11.35 4.78 -34.12
N GLY A 242 -11.10 5.20 -32.88
CA GLY A 242 -12.01 6.07 -32.13
C GLY A 242 -13.23 5.35 -31.55
N GLU A 243 -13.25 4.02 -31.52
CA GLU A 243 -14.31 3.26 -30.88
C GLU A 243 -14.39 3.60 -29.38
N VAL A 244 -15.59 3.90 -28.89
CA VAL A 244 -15.78 4.33 -27.50
C VAL A 244 -15.64 3.13 -26.57
N LEU A 245 -14.69 3.20 -25.64
CA LEU A 245 -14.57 2.25 -24.54
C LEU A 245 -15.67 2.52 -23.51
N LEU A 246 -16.57 1.56 -23.41
CA LEU A 246 -17.77 1.62 -22.57
C LEU A 246 -17.44 1.34 -21.09
N ILE A 247 -16.73 2.26 -20.45
CA ILE A 247 -16.39 2.22 -19.02
C ILE A 247 -16.88 3.46 -18.28
N GLU A 248 -17.18 3.35 -16.98
CA GLU A 248 -17.71 4.47 -16.20
C GLU A 248 -16.61 5.35 -15.61
N GLU A 249 -15.41 4.81 -15.53
CA GLU A 249 -14.25 5.37 -14.86
C GLU A 249 -13.69 6.59 -15.61
N THR A 250 -13.41 7.64 -14.86
CA THR A 250 -12.86 8.90 -15.35
C THR A 250 -11.34 8.94 -15.21
N PRO A 251 -10.62 9.86 -15.88
CA PRO A 251 -9.17 10.01 -15.73
C PRO A 251 -8.70 10.21 -14.28
N ASP A 252 -9.58 10.69 -13.39
CA ASP A 252 -9.27 10.86 -11.97
C ASP A 252 -9.25 9.56 -11.18
N ASP A 253 -9.98 8.54 -11.64
CA ASP A 253 -10.00 7.19 -11.05
C ASP A 253 -8.71 6.41 -11.38
N PHE A 254 -8.02 6.81 -12.45
CA PHE A 254 -6.74 6.22 -12.88
C PHE A 254 -5.53 6.91 -12.22
N GLY A 255 -4.49 6.13 -11.94
CA GLY A 255 -3.26 6.62 -11.29
C GLY A 255 -3.38 6.81 -9.78
N LEU A 256 -4.40 6.21 -9.14
CA LEU A 256 -4.33 5.92 -7.71
C LEU A 256 -3.25 4.85 -7.52
N ILE A 257 -2.14 5.24 -6.90
CA ILE A 257 -1.04 4.33 -6.56
C ILE A 257 -1.63 3.17 -5.75
N GLU A 258 -1.57 1.96 -6.29
CA GLU A 258 -1.93 0.74 -5.55
C GLU A 258 -0.90 0.53 -4.46
N ARG A 259 -1.14 1.15 -3.29
CA ARG A 259 -0.30 0.95 -2.13
C ARG A 259 -0.54 -0.44 -1.57
N ASN A 260 0.50 -1.03 -1.02
CA ASN A 260 0.35 -2.27 -0.28
C ASN A 260 -0.56 -2.03 0.94
N PRO A 261 -1.62 -2.82 1.16
CA PRO A 261 -2.52 -2.67 2.31
C PRO A 261 -1.80 -2.66 3.67
N ILE A 262 -0.64 -3.33 3.77
CA ILE A 262 0.19 -3.35 4.98
C ILE A 262 0.79 -1.98 5.31
N GLU A 263 0.90 -1.09 4.32
CA GLU A 263 1.48 0.25 4.45
C GLU A 263 0.44 1.37 4.55
N MET A 264 -0.85 1.02 4.50
CA MET A 264 -1.95 1.96 4.63
C MET A 264 -2.24 2.28 6.09
N SER A 265 -2.73 3.50 6.32
CA SER A 265 -3.34 3.86 7.60
C SER A 265 -4.66 3.11 7.80
N HIS A 266 -5.13 3.00 9.04
CA HIS A 266 -6.39 2.31 9.31
C HIS A 266 -7.58 3.06 8.66
N ALA A 267 -7.59 4.40 8.71
CA ALA A 267 -8.64 5.18 8.06
C ALA A 267 -8.65 5.01 6.53
N GLU A 268 -7.48 4.95 5.91
CA GLU A 268 -7.32 4.71 4.47
C GLU A 268 -7.81 3.31 4.09
N LEU A 269 -7.43 2.29 4.86
CA LEU A 269 -7.86 0.92 4.64
C LEU A 269 -9.38 0.78 4.78
N LYS A 270 -9.97 1.39 5.82
CA LYS A 270 -11.42 1.37 6.03
C LYS A 270 -12.17 2.03 4.87
N ARG A 271 -11.72 3.22 4.44
CA ARG A 271 -12.31 3.89 3.27
C ARG A 271 -12.22 3.01 2.02
N ARG A 272 -11.10 2.31 1.83
CA ARG A 272 -10.93 1.40 0.69
C ARG A 272 -11.89 0.21 0.77
N ILE A 273 -12.08 -0.38 1.95
CA ILE A 273 -13.07 -1.45 2.17
C ILE A 273 -14.48 -0.95 1.88
N ASP A 274 -14.87 0.20 2.43
CA ASP A 274 -16.20 0.78 2.23
C ASP A 274 -16.49 1.02 0.72
N LEU A 275 -15.50 1.50 -0.04
CA LEU A 275 -15.59 1.65 -1.50
C LEU A 275 -15.81 0.30 -2.20
N LEU A 276 -15.04 -0.72 -1.83
CA LEU A 276 -15.16 -2.07 -2.40
C LEU A 276 -16.49 -2.74 -2.04
N GLU A 277 -17.04 -2.48 -0.86
CA GLU A 277 -18.37 -2.97 -0.46
C GLU A 277 -19.50 -2.26 -1.23
N SER A 278 -19.41 -0.95 -1.44
CA SER A 278 -20.39 -0.22 -2.25
C SER A 278 -20.41 -0.68 -3.72
N ASP A 279 -19.25 -1.05 -4.26
CA ASP A 279 -19.15 -1.62 -5.61
C ASP A 279 -19.75 -3.04 -5.69
N GLN A 280 -19.67 -3.82 -4.62
CA GLN A 280 -20.34 -5.14 -4.57
C GLN A 280 -21.86 -5.02 -4.43
N ALA A 281 -22.35 -4.06 -3.64
CA ALA A 281 -23.79 -3.89 -3.42
C ALA A 281 -24.55 -3.33 -4.64
N SER A 282 -23.83 -2.76 -5.61
CA SER A 282 -24.39 -2.25 -6.87
C SER A 282 -24.39 -3.29 -8.01
N THR A 283 -23.94 -4.53 -7.74
CA THR A 283 -23.96 -5.67 -8.67
C THR A 283 -25.11 -6.62 -8.34
#